data_AF-A0A0G0SVI6-F1
#
_entry.id   AF-A0A0G0SVI6-F1
#
_cell.length_a   1.000
_cell.length_b   1.000
_cell.length_c   1.000
_cell.angle_alpha   90.00
_cell.angle_beta   90.00
_cell.angle_gamma   90.00
#
_symmetry.space_group_name_H-M   'P 1'
#
loop_
_entity.id
_entity.type
_entity.pdbx_description
1 polymer ?
#
loop_
_entity_poly.entity_id
_entity_poly.type
_entity_poly.pdbx_seq_one_letter_code
_entity_poly.pdbx_strand_id
1 'polypeptide(L)'
;GGSTLGARMVDALCEDRLRVPLEIFNGYHIPNYASDKTLLISSSYSGTTEETVACTYEALSRKVKLFIITTGGKLDSIVKENTIPSYVFNPSNNPSEQPRLSIGYAVGAILALLAKLKLIQVSADEIANALVTMKQSFDNYSQENATENLAKKFAQELKGTAPMLVASEHLYGVVYTLKNQFNESAKTFTALYELPELNHHLMEGLKNPNKLKDVIKFVFFESDLYSERVAKRYPLTEEVVGKNFVDYIKYKPTSKTKMNQLFETLVFGSMVVYYLSRYYQIDPMTIPWVDYFKDKLKNS
;
A
#
# COMPACT_ATOMS: atom_id res chain seq x y z
N GLY A 1 -8.86 -3.87 2.08
CA GLY A 1 -8.74 -3.95 0.60
C GLY A 1 -8.14 -2.66 0.04
N GLY A 2 -8.51 -2.21 -1.16
CA GLY A 2 -7.97 -0.99 -1.77
C GLY A 2 -8.05 0.27 -0.88
N SER A 3 -9.14 0.42 -0.13
CA SER A 3 -9.37 1.59 0.74
C SER A 3 -8.50 1.67 2.00
N THR A 4 -7.75 0.61 2.34
CA THR A 4 -6.78 0.61 3.45
C THR A 4 -5.34 0.85 3.00
N LEU A 5 -5.06 0.85 1.69
CA LEU A 5 -3.70 0.96 1.16
C LEU A 5 -3.09 2.33 1.50
N GLY A 6 -3.84 3.40 1.29
CA GLY A 6 -3.40 4.74 1.68
C GLY A 6 -3.16 4.91 3.18
N ALA A 7 -4.00 4.27 4.02
CA ALA A 7 -3.79 4.29 5.47
C ALA A 7 -2.48 3.60 5.86
N ARG A 8 -2.15 2.45 5.27
CA ARG A 8 -0.87 1.74 5.51
C ARG A 8 0.34 2.57 5.10
N MET A 9 0.24 3.31 4.01
CA MET A 9 1.29 4.23 3.58
C MET A 9 1.48 5.37 4.59
N VAL A 10 0.39 5.97 5.07
CA VAL A 10 0.47 7.06 6.06
C VAL A 10 1.00 6.56 7.40
N ASP A 11 0.57 5.37 7.84
CA ASP A 11 1.03 4.71 9.06
C ASP A 11 2.56 4.54 9.06
N ALA A 12 3.09 3.87 8.04
CA ALA A 12 4.53 3.68 7.86
C ALA A 12 5.30 5.00 7.72
N LEU A 13 4.72 6.00 7.03
CA LEU A 13 5.35 7.30 6.84
C LEU A 13 5.44 8.13 8.13
N CYS A 14 4.48 7.97 9.02
CA CYS A 14 4.31 8.82 10.20
C CYS A 14 4.70 8.13 11.51
N GLU A 15 5.28 6.94 11.47
CA GLU A 15 5.66 6.16 12.66
C GLU A 15 6.49 6.98 13.67
N ASP A 16 7.42 7.80 13.19
CA ASP A 16 8.30 8.66 14.01
C ASP A 16 7.72 10.06 14.28
N ARG A 17 6.55 10.39 13.75
CA ARG A 17 5.92 11.72 13.83
C ARG A 17 4.60 11.72 14.60
N LEU A 18 3.87 10.61 14.55
CA LEU A 18 2.51 10.52 15.05
C LEU A 18 2.50 10.40 16.58
N ARG A 19 1.70 11.25 17.22
CA ARG A 19 1.63 11.36 18.69
C ARG A 19 0.60 10.43 19.34
N VAL A 20 -0.08 9.61 18.53
CA VAL A 20 -1.13 8.68 18.95
C VAL A 20 -0.97 7.39 18.16
N PRO A 21 -1.41 6.24 18.68
CA PRO A 21 -1.43 5.02 17.89
C PRO A 21 -2.37 5.17 16.69
N LEU A 22 -1.94 4.66 15.53
CA LEU A 22 -2.78 4.43 14.37
C LEU A 22 -2.92 2.92 14.19
N GLU A 23 -4.15 2.43 14.18
CA GLU A 23 -4.42 1.01 13.97
C GLU A 23 -5.29 0.83 12.73
N ILE A 24 -4.89 -0.13 11.89
CA ILE A 24 -5.61 -0.48 10.66
C ILE A 24 -6.19 -1.88 10.82
N PHE A 25 -7.52 -1.96 10.95
CA PHE A 25 -8.24 -3.22 11.03
C PHE A 25 -9.21 -3.36 9.85
N ASN A 26 -9.53 -4.62 9.48
CA ASN A 26 -10.40 -4.97 8.34
C ASN A 26 -11.51 -5.95 8.77
N GLY A 27 -11.94 -5.86 10.03
CA GLY A 27 -12.97 -6.73 10.60
C GLY A 27 -14.37 -6.13 10.52
N TYR A 28 -15.35 -6.91 10.97
CA TYR A 28 -16.76 -6.51 11.07
C TYR A 28 -17.09 -5.75 12.37
N HIS A 29 -16.15 -5.68 13.30
CA HIS A 29 -16.32 -5.02 14.59
C HIS A 29 -15.18 -4.07 14.89
N ILE A 30 -15.50 -2.95 15.55
CA ILE A 30 -14.47 -2.03 16.02
C ILE A 30 -13.85 -2.57 17.32
N PRO A 31 -12.55 -2.37 17.57
CA PRO A 31 -11.89 -2.93 18.74
C PRO A 31 -12.60 -2.61 20.08
N ASN A 32 -12.61 -3.57 21.01
CA ASN A 32 -13.32 -3.42 22.29
C ASN A 32 -12.82 -2.24 23.14
N TYR A 33 -11.55 -1.87 23.00
CA TYR A 33 -10.98 -0.72 23.72
C TYR A 33 -11.39 0.63 23.10
N ALA A 34 -12.03 0.65 21.92
CA ALA A 34 -12.46 1.90 21.29
C ALA A 34 -13.53 2.62 22.13
N SER A 35 -13.33 3.91 22.35
CA SER A 35 -14.17 4.75 23.22
C SER A 35 -14.40 6.14 22.62
N ASP A 36 -15.02 7.04 23.38
CA ASP A 36 -15.17 8.47 23.04
C ASP A 36 -13.82 9.21 22.88
N LYS A 37 -12.73 8.60 23.34
CA LYS A 37 -11.34 9.06 23.12
C LYS A 37 -10.69 8.50 21.86
N THR A 38 -11.36 7.61 21.14
CA THR A 38 -10.90 7.04 19.86
C THR A 38 -11.50 7.82 18.70
N LEU A 39 -10.70 8.08 17.67
CA LEU A 39 -11.18 8.54 16.37
C LEU A 39 -11.16 7.37 15.39
N LEU A 40 -12.33 6.97 14.91
CA LEU A 40 -12.47 6.01 13.83
C LEU A 40 -12.52 6.73 12.48
N ILE A 41 -11.61 6.37 11.58
CA ILE A 41 -11.62 6.82 10.19
C ILE A 41 -12.23 5.71 9.32
N SER A 42 -13.49 5.86 8.93
CA SER A 42 -14.15 4.93 8.02
C SER A 42 -13.80 5.29 6.58
N SER A 43 -13.00 4.45 5.92
CA SER A 43 -12.51 4.68 4.55
C SER A 43 -13.01 3.61 3.61
N SER A 44 -13.88 3.99 2.67
CA SER A 44 -14.36 3.10 1.61
C SER A 44 -14.58 3.87 0.32
N TYR A 45 -13.86 3.49 -0.73
CA TYR A 45 -13.98 4.14 -2.03
C TYR A 45 -15.40 4.02 -2.56
N SER A 46 -15.99 2.82 -2.60
CA SER A 46 -17.38 2.64 -3.06
C SER A 46 -18.43 3.18 -2.09
N GLY A 47 -18.05 3.43 -0.84
CA GLY A 47 -18.99 3.79 0.24
C GLY A 47 -19.96 2.67 0.64
N THR A 48 -19.76 1.44 0.14
CA THR A 48 -20.68 0.31 0.35
C THR A 48 -20.00 -0.95 0.88
N THR A 49 -18.69 -0.92 1.14
CA THR A 49 -17.96 -2.05 1.74
C THR A 49 -18.60 -2.45 3.07
N GLU A 50 -19.10 -3.68 3.15
CA GLU A 50 -19.97 -4.17 4.22
C GLU A 50 -19.32 -4.02 5.60
N GLU A 51 -18.07 -4.49 5.73
CA GLU A 51 -17.29 -4.42 6.97
C GLU A 51 -17.16 -2.99 7.47
N THR A 52 -16.89 -2.06 6.54
CA THR A 52 -16.69 -0.65 6.87
C THR A 52 -18.00 -0.01 7.34
N VAL A 53 -19.10 -0.28 6.63
CA VAL A 53 -20.43 0.23 7.00
C VAL A 53 -20.87 -0.31 8.36
N ALA A 54 -20.68 -1.61 8.62
CA ALA A 54 -20.97 -2.23 9.90
C ALA A 54 -20.20 -1.55 11.05
N CYS A 55 -18.89 -1.36 10.87
CA CYS A 55 -18.04 -0.66 11.83
C CYS A 55 -18.47 0.80 12.06
N THR A 56 -18.89 1.51 11.01
CA THR A 56 -19.40 2.89 11.14
C THR A 56 -20.67 2.93 12.00
N TYR A 57 -21.61 2.01 11.80
CA TYR A 57 -22.81 1.92 12.64
C TYR A 57 -22.49 1.54 14.09
N GLU A 58 -21.56 0.61 14.30
CA GLU A 58 -21.13 0.24 15.64
C GLU A 58 -20.50 1.44 16.36
N ALA A 59 -19.64 2.20 15.68
CA ALA A 59 -19.02 3.42 16.22
C ALA A 59 -20.05 4.49 16.58
N LEU A 60 -21.09 4.67 15.76
CA LEU A 60 -22.22 5.55 16.09
C LEU A 60 -22.92 5.10 17.37
N SER A 61 -23.26 3.81 17.49
CA SER A 61 -23.95 3.27 18.67
C SER A 61 -23.12 3.42 19.95
N ARG A 62 -21.80 3.28 19.83
CA ARG A 62 -20.82 3.40 20.92
C ARG A 62 -20.37 4.84 21.17
N LYS A 63 -20.86 5.83 20.40
CA LYS A 63 -20.47 7.24 20.47
C LYS A 63 -18.97 7.48 20.31
N VAL A 64 -18.32 6.65 19.50
CA VAL A 64 -16.91 6.84 19.08
C VAL A 64 -16.85 8.00 18.09
N LYS A 65 -15.79 8.81 18.14
CA LYS A 65 -15.61 9.92 17.20
C LYS A 65 -15.39 9.36 15.80
N LEU A 66 -16.01 9.98 14.79
CA LEU A 66 -16.00 9.49 13.42
C LEU A 66 -15.48 10.53 12.45
N PHE A 67 -14.73 10.05 11.46
CA PHE A 67 -14.45 10.76 10.22
C PHE A 67 -14.65 9.79 9.05
N ILE A 68 -15.37 10.22 8.02
CA ILE A 68 -15.71 9.35 6.88
C ILE A 68 -14.99 9.82 5.61
N ILE A 69 -14.33 8.90 4.90
CA ILE A 69 -13.69 9.11 3.60
C ILE A 69 -14.37 8.21 2.57
N THR A 70 -15.02 8.80 1.58
CA THR A 70 -15.75 8.02 0.56
C THR A 70 -16.02 8.82 -0.72
N THR A 71 -16.38 8.15 -1.82
CA THR A 71 -16.93 8.83 -3.00
C THR A 71 -18.46 8.96 -2.95
N GLY A 72 -19.14 8.26 -2.04
CA GLY A 72 -20.60 8.26 -1.98
C GLY A 72 -21.18 7.06 -1.21
N GLY A 73 -22.25 6.48 -1.76
CA GLY A 73 -22.84 5.23 -1.27
C GLY A 73 -23.47 5.34 0.12
N LYS A 74 -23.51 4.20 0.82
CA LYS A 74 -24.16 4.10 2.14
C LYS A 74 -23.45 4.94 3.20
N LEU A 75 -22.13 5.06 3.12
CA LEU A 75 -21.36 5.94 4.01
C LEU A 75 -21.75 7.42 3.83
N ASP A 76 -21.98 7.91 2.60
CA ASP A 76 -22.45 9.28 2.37
C ASP A 76 -23.89 9.50 2.89
N SER A 77 -24.76 8.49 2.80
CA SER A 77 -26.07 8.54 3.47
C SER A 77 -25.91 8.71 4.99
N ILE A 78 -25.03 7.91 5.62
CA ILE A 78 -24.75 7.99 7.06
C ILE A 78 -24.20 9.37 7.44
N VAL A 79 -23.30 9.94 6.64
CA VAL A 79 -22.77 11.31 6.81
C VAL A 79 -23.92 12.32 6.87
N LYS A 80 -24.84 12.28 5.90
CA LYS A 80 -25.97 13.24 5.79
C LYS A 80 -26.97 13.07 6.94
N GLU A 81 -27.31 11.83 7.27
CA GLU A 81 -28.27 11.50 8.34
C GLU A 81 -27.77 11.93 9.73
N ASN A 82 -26.47 11.84 9.98
CA ASN A 82 -25.89 12.03 11.32
C ASN A 82 -24.98 13.27 11.44
N THR A 83 -24.83 14.06 10.37
CA THR A 83 -23.96 15.26 10.32
C THR A 83 -22.51 14.96 10.75
N ILE A 84 -21.94 13.88 10.22
CA ILE A 84 -20.59 13.42 10.58
C ILE A 84 -19.54 14.19 9.76
N PRO A 85 -18.42 14.66 10.36
CA PRO A 85 -17.30 15.19 9.61
C PRO A 85 -16.78 14.20 8.57
N SER A 86 -16.62 14.66 7.32
CA SER A 86 -16.28 13.76 6.22
C SER A 86 -15.50 14.42 5.11
N TYR A 87 -14.79 13.61 4.34
CA TYR A 87 -14.31 13.90 3.00
C TYR A 87 -15.06 13.02 2.00
N VAL A 88 -16.17 13.55 1.47
CA VAL A 88 -16.91 12.96 0.35
C VAL A 88 -16.35 13.56 -0.93
N PHE A 89 -15.63 12.78 -1.72
CA PHE A 89 -14.84 13.28 -2.85
C PHE A 89 -15.33 12.79 -4.20
N ASN A 90 -15.17 13.64 -5.22
CA ASN A 90 -15.35 13.24 -6.61
C ASN A 90 -14.03 12.66 -7.14
N PRO A 91 -13.97 11.37 -7.53
CA PRO A 91 -12.75 10.73 -8.00
C PRO A 91 -12.42 11.04 -9.46
N SER A 92 -12.56 12.30 -9.90
CA SER A 92 -12.36 12.71 -11.30
C SER A 92 -10.96 12.42 -11.85
N ASN A 93 -9.95 12.27 -10.98
CA ASN A 93 -8.59 11.92 -11.36
C ASN A 93 -8.32 10.39 -11.34
N ASN A 94 -9.36 9.58 -11.20
CA ASN A 94 -9.29 8.13 -11.31
C ASN A 94 -10.20 7.63 -12.45
N PRO A 95 -9.82 7.82 -13.74
CA PRO A 95 -10.60 7.36 -14.88
C PRO A 95 -10.78 5.84 -14.93
N SER A 96 -9.97 5.14 -14.15
CA SER A 96 -9.91 3.70 -14.03
C SER A 96 -11.06 3.13 -13.17
N GLU A 97 -11.65 3.97 -12.32
CA GLU A 97 -12.63 3.63 -11.28
C GLU A 97 -12.16 2.56 -10.26
N GLN A 98 -10.91 2.12 -10.34
CA GLN A 98 -10.36 1.11 -9.43
C GLN A 98 -9.79 1.78 -8.17
N PRO A 99 -10.23 1.39 -6.96
CA PRO A 99 -9.75 1.97 -5.70
C PRO A 99 -8.24 1.83 -5.48
N ARG A 100 -7.64 0.73 -5.96
CA ARG A 100 -6.19 0.46 -5.82
C ARG A 100 -5.30 1.41 -6.64
N LEU A 101 -5.88 2.18 -7.57
CA LEU A 101 -5.19 3.18 -8.37
C LEU A 101 -5.50 4.62 -7.92
N SER A 102 -6.42 4.81 -6.96
CA SER A 102 -6.83 6.12 -6.45
C SER A 102 -6.22 6.47 -5.09
N ILE A 103 -5.07 5.89 -4.75
CA ILE A 103 -4.49 5.91 -3.41
C ILE A 103 -4.18 7.34 -2.91
N GLY A 104 -3.84 8.26 -3.84
CA GLY A 104 -3.55 9.65 -3.52
C GLY A 104 -4.68 10.38 -2.78
N TYR A 105 -5.95 10.07 -3.09
CA TYR A 105 -7.09 10.64 -2.37
C TYR A 105 -7.11 10.22 -0.91
N ALA A 106 -6.87 8.92 -0.63
CA ALA A 106 -6.85 8.40 0.74
C ALA A 106 -5.65 8.93 1.53
N VAL A 107 -4.45 8.90 0.94
CA VAL A 107 -3.22 9.41 1.59
C VAL A 107 -3.37 10.91 1.91
N GLY A 108 -3.78 11.71 0.92
CA GLY A 108 -3.97 13.15 1.12
C GLY A 108 -5.03 13.47 2.17
N ALA A 109 -6.17 12.77 2.16
CA ALA A 109 -7.23 12.96 3.14
C ALA A 109 -6.78 12.63 4.56
N ILE A 110 -6.07 11.52 4.76
CA ILE A 110 -5.59 11.11 6.09
C ILE A 110 -4.50 12.07 6.58
N LEU A 111 -3.52 12.43 5.74
CA LEU A 111 -2.48 13.40 6.12
C LEU A 111 -3.09 14.77 6.49
N ALA A 112 -4.04 15.26 5.69
CA ALA A 112 -4.71 16.53 5.96
C ALA A 112 -5.52 16.48 7.26
N LEU A 113 -6.22 15.37 7.53
CA LEU A 113 -6.94 15.17 8.78
C LEU A 113 -5.99 15.18 9.98
N LEU A 114 -4.93 14.37 9.94
CA LEU A 114 -3.95 14.27 11.03
C LEU A 114 -3.25 15.62 11.28
N ALA A 115 -2.92 16.36 10.22
CA ALA A 115 -2.35 17.71 10.32
C ALA A 115 -3.32 18.72 10.93
N LYS A 116 -4.60 18.69 10.52
CA LYS A 116 -5.65 19.56 11.07
C LYS A 116 -5.93 19.28 12.55
N LEU A 117 -5.79 18.02 12.97
CA LEU A 117 -5.85 17.59 14.36
C LEU A 117 -4.55 17.86 15.14
N LYS A 118 -3.51 18.40 14.49
CA LYS A 118 -2.18 18.68 15.07
C LYS A 118 -1.48 17.41 15.61
N LEU A 119 -1.83 16.25 15.07
CA LEU A 119 -1.23 14.96 15.42
C LEU A 119 0.09 14.73 14.69
N ILE A 120 0.24 15.35 13.52
CA ILE A 120 1.48 15.47 12.76
C ILE A 120 1.62 16.92 12.27
N GLN A 121 2.82 17.29 11.84
CA GLN A 121 3.07 18.51 11.08
C GLN A 121 3.43 18.10 9.66
N VAL A 122 2.75 18.63 8.64
CA VAL A 122 3.09 18.42 7.23
C VAL A 122 3.08 19.79 6.56
N SER A 123 4.17 20.15 5.89
CA SER A 123 4.24 21.45 5.20
C SER A 123 3.69 21.37 3.78
N ALA A 124 3.26 22.51 3.24
CA ALA A 124 2.85 22.60 1.84
C ALA A 124 4.01 22.21 0.89
N ASP A 125 5.25 22.58 1.24
CA ASP A 125 6.44 22.23 0.47
C ASP A 125 6.71 20.73 0.46
N GLU A 126 6.47 20.02 1.58
CA GLU A 126 6.61 18.56 1.64
C GLU A 126 5.68 17.88 0.63
N ILE A 127 4.41 18.32 0.57
CA ILE A 127 3.43 17.82 -0.40
C ILE A 127 3.80 18.23 -1.83
N ALA A 128 4.19 19.48 -2.07
CA ALA A 128 4.57 19.96 -3.40
C ALA A 128 5.77 19.17 -3.96
N ASN A 129 6.79 18.95 -3.13
CA ASN A 129 7.96 18.17 -3.51
C ASN A 129 7.61 16.71 -3.81
N ALA A 130 6.71 16.10 -3.03
CA ALA A 130 6.23 14.75 -3.31
C ALA A 130 5.54 14.65 -4.68
N LEU A 131 4.71 15.64 -5.04
CA LEU A 131 4.06 15.68 -6.36
C LEU A 131 5.07 15.83 -7.51
N VAL A 132 6.10 16.67 -7.33
CA VAL A 132 7.20 16.80 -8.30
C VAL A 132 7.94 15.47 -8.46
N THR A 133 8.29 14.80 -7.35
CA THR A 133 8.93 13.49 -7.37
C THR A 133 8.08 12.44 -8.09
N MET A 134 6.76 12.41 -7.85
CA MET A 134 5.86 11.49 -8.56
C MET A 134 5.89 11.73 -10.07
N LYS A 135 5.82 12.99 -10.50
CA LYS A 135 5.83 13.35 -11.93
C LYS A 135 7.15 12.93 -12.59
N GLN A 136 8.28 13.27 -11.97
CA GLN A 136 9.60 12.89 -12.47
C GLN A 136 9.77 11.36 -12.54
N SER A 137 9.34 10.65 -11.50
CA SER A 137 9.38 9.18 -11.47
C SER A 137 8.54 8.58 -12.58
N PHE A 138 7.35 9.13 -12.82
CA PHE A 138 6.47 8.66 -13.88
C PHE A 138 7.11 8.88 -15.25
N ASP A 139 7.61 10.08 -15.51
CA ASP A 139 8.25 10.43 -16.79
C ASP A 139 9.49 9.57 -17.07
N ASN A 140 10.22 9.13 -16.03
CA ASN A 140 11.35 8.21 -16.16
C ASN A 140 10.90 6.78 -16.46
N TYR A 141 9.89 6.28 -15.75
CA TYR A 141 9.48 4.87 -15.84
C TYR A 141 8.42 4.59 -16.92
N SER A 142 7.82 5.60 -17.55
CA SER A 142 6.84 5.42 -18.63
C SER A 142 7.44 5.34 -20.02
N GLN A 143 8.71 5.71 -20.19
CA GLN A 143 9.37 5.68 -21.50
C GLN A 143 9.67 4.23 -21.93
N GLU A 144 8.84 3.69 -22.84
CA GLU A 144 8.90 2.27 -23.21
C GLU A 144 10.14 1.88 -24.02
N ASN A 145 10.64 2.82 -24.83
CA ASN A 145 11.79 2.63 -25.73
C ASN A 145 13.12 2.97 -25.06
N ALA A 146 13.11 3.43 -23.82
CA ALA A 146 14.34 3.68 -23.08
C ALA A 146 14.98 2.33 -22.73
N THR A 147 16.15 2.04 -23.32
CA THR A 147 16.97 0.85 -23.06
C THR A 147 17.30 0.69 -21.57
N GLU A 148 17.20 1.78 -20.80
CA GLU A 148 17.52 1.84 -19.38
C GLU A 148 16.30 1.89 -18.44
N ASN A 149 15.06 1.73 -18.93
CA ASN A 149 13.88 1.78 -18.07
C ASN A 149 13.91 0.69 -16.98
N LEU A 150 14.21 1.10 -15.75
CA LEU A 150 14.40 0.21 -14.62
C LEU A 150 13.13 -0.58 -14.27
N ALA A 151 11.96 0.06 -14.32
CA ALA A 151 10.69 -0.60 -14.02
C ALA A 151 10.39 -1.72 -15.02
N LYS A 152 10.70 -1.51 -16.31
CA LYS A 152 10.59 -2.53 -17.36
C LYS A 152 11.58 -3.67 -17.15
N LYS A 153 12.85 -3.37 -16.78
CA LYS A 153 13.85 -4.39 -16.42
C LYS A 153 13.39 -5.26 -15.25
N PHE A 154 12.86 -4.65 -14.20
CA PHE A 154 12.29 -5.37 -13.06
C PHE A 154 11.12 -6.26 -13.49
N ALA A 155 10.19 -5.73 -14.29
CA ALA A 155 9.07 -6.53 -14.78
C ALA A 155 9.52 -7.73 -15.61
N GLN A 156 10.60 -7.59 -16.41
CA GLN A 156 11.17 -8.68 -17.18
C GLN A 156 11.82 -9.74 -16.27
N GLU A 157 12.57 -9.31 -15.24
CA GLU A 157 13.21 -10.18 -14.23
C GLU A 157 12.21 -10.95 -13.36
N LEU A 158 11.03 -10.35 -13.13
CA LEU A 158 9.95 -10.93 -12.32
C LEU A 158 8.95 -11.75 -13.15
N LYS A 159 9.08 -11.77 -14.47
CA LYS A 159 8.23 -12.61 -15.32
C LYS A 159 8.51 -14.08 -15.05
N GLY A 160 7.46 -14.84 -14.77
CA GLY A 160 7.52 -16.27 -14.45
C GLY A 160 7.91 -16.60 -13.01
N THR A 161 8.11 -15.60 -12.15
CA THR A 161 8.49 -15.80 -10.74
C THR A 161 7.35 -15.45 -9.78
N ALA A 162 7.50 -15.86 -8.53
CA ALA A 162 6.71 -15.43 -7.37
C ALA A 162 7.54 -14.41 -6.56
N PRO A 163 7.26 -13.10 -6.67
CA PRO A 163 8.05 -12.09 -5.99
C PRO A 163 7.89 -12.14 -4.47
N MET A 164 9.01 -12.17 -3.75
CA MET A 164 9.09 -12.05 -2.29
C MET A 164 9.60 -10.65 -1.96
N LEU A 165 8.68 -9.70 -1.75
CA LEU A 165 9.05 -8.32 -1.47
C LEU A 165 9.56 -8.19 -0.03
N VAL A 166 10.65 -7.45 0.16
CA VAL A 166 11.23 -7.17 1.47
C VAL A 166 11.36 -5.66 1.64
N ALA A 167 10.70 -5.13 2.68
CA ALA A 167 10.69 -3.69 2.97
C ALA A 167 10.73 -3.45 4.48
N SER A 168 11.03 -2.21 4.87
CA SER A 168 11.10 -1.80 6.27
C SER A 168 10.61 -0.37 6.43
N GLU A 169 10.29 0.02 7.66
CA GLU A 169 10.06 1.41 8.08
C GLU A 169 9.14 2.16 7.09
N HIS A 170 9.51 3.37 6.66
CA HIS A 170 8.67 4.23 5.82
C HIS A 170 8.34 3.66 4.44
N LEU A 171 9.07 2.66 3.94
CA LEU A 171 8.75 2.01 2.67
C LEU A 171 7.80 0.82 2.83
N TYR A 172 7.63 0.27 4.04
CA TYR A 172 6.81 -0.92 4.24
C TYR A 172 5.35 -0.71 3.77
N GLY A 173 4.74 0.42 4.13
CA GLY A 173 3.37 0.74 3.76
C GLY A 173 3.14 0.85 2.24
N VAL A 174 4.09 1.42 1.49
CA VAL A 174 3.99 1.49 0.03
C VAL A 174 4.28 0.13 -0.61
N VAL A 175 5.22 -0.65 -0.10
CA VAL A 175 5.48 -1.99 -0.66
C VAL A 175 4.31 -2.95 -0.36
N TYR A 176 3.59 -2.77 0.75
CA TYR A 176 2.30 -3.44 0.98
C TYR A 176 1.27 -3.09 -0.09
N THR A 177 1.20 -1.81 -0.45
CA THR A 177 0.34 -1.33 -1.55
C THR A 177 0.74 -1.96 -2.88
N LEU A 178 2.03 -2.03 -3.18
CA LEU A 178 2.54 -2.71 -4.38
C LEU A 178 2.21 -4.20 -4.37
N LYS A 179 2.35 -4.90 -3.24
CA LYS A 179 1.94 -6.32 -3.09
C LYS A 179 0.49 -6.51 -3.53
N ASN A 180 -0.41 -5.62 -3.10
CA ASN A 180 -1.81 -5.67 -3.53
C ASN A 180 -1.95 -5.46 -5.05
N GLN A 181 -1.25 -4.48 -5.63
CA GLN A 181 -1.25 -4.24 -7.07
C GLN A 181 -0.65 -5.40 -7.89
N PHE A 182 0.39 -6.08 -7.41
CA PHE A 182 0.91 -7.29 -8.06
C PHE A 182 -0.15 -8.39 -8.14
N ASN A 183 -0.83 -8.66 -7.02
CA ASN A 183 -1.86 -9.69 -6.95
C ASN A 183 -3.11 -9.31 -7.76
N GLU A 184 -3.62 -8.08 -7.63
CA GLU A 184 -4.88 -7.66 -8.26
C GLU A 184 -4.71 -7.21 -9.71
N SER A 185 -3.62 -6.51 -10.06
CA SER A 185 -3.43 -5.94 -11.40
C SER A 185 -2.59 -6.85 -12.29
N ALA A 186 -1.41 -7.29 -11.83
CA ALA A 186 -0.55 -8.18 -12.63
C ALA A 186 -0.90 -9.67 -12.52
N LYS A 187 -1.87 -10.04 -11.65
CA LYS A 187 -2.28 -11.43 -11.39
C LYS A 187 -1.08 -12.32 -11.03
N THR A 188 -0.10 -11.71 -10.37
CA THR A 188 1.14 -12.36 -9.94
C THR A 188 1.07 -12.55 -8.44
N PHE A 189 1.19 -13.81 -8.00
CA PHE A 189 1.28 -14.12 -6.58
C PHE A 189 2.54 -13.46 -6.01
N THR A 190 2.34 -12.62 -5.00
CA THR A 190 3.42 -11.86 -4.37
C THR A 190 3.24 -11.85 -2.86
N ALA A 191 4.31 -12.19 -2.15
CA ALA A 191 4.40 -12.09 -0.69
C ALA A 191 5.17 -10.83 -0.27
N LEU A 192 4.93 -10.36 0.94
CA LEU A 192 5.66 -9.26 1.56
C LEU A 192 6.14 -9.69 2.93
N TYR A 193 7.40 -9.41 3.20
CA TYR A 193 8.05 -9.62 4.48
C TYR A 193 8.69 -8.33 4.98
N GLU A 194 8.63 -8.12 6.29
CA GLU A 194 9.19 -6.95 6.95
C GLU A 194 10.55 -7.29 7.57
N LEU A 195 11.52 -6.39 7.50
CA LEU A 195 12.69 -6.46 8.37
C LEU A 195 12.48 -5.55 9.59
N PRO A 196 12.83 -6.00 10.81
CA PRO A 196 13.66 -7.17 11.11
C PRO A 196 12.92 -8.52 11.22
N GLU A 197 11.58 -8.55 11.21
CA GLU A 197 10.78 -9.76 11.52
C GLU A 197 11.19 -10.99 10.70
N LEU A 198 11.38 -10.81 9.39
CA LEU A 198 11.88 -11.83 8.45
C LEU A 198 13.11 -12.56 8.98
N ASN A 199 14.06 -11.83 9.59
CA ASN A 199 15.31 -12.40 10.09
C ASN A 199 15.11 -13.38 11.25
N HIS A 200 13.97 -13.36 11.93
CA HIS A 200 13.71 -14.22 13.07
C HIS A 200 13.18 -15.60 12.69
N HIS A 201 12.69 -15.78 11.46
CA HIS A 201 12.04 -17.03 11.06
C HIS A 201 12.19 -17.41 9.58
N LEU A 202 12.03 -16.48 8.64
CA LEU A 202 11.92 -16.83 7.22
C LEU A 202 13.23 -17.36 6.66
N MET A 203 14.37 -16.88 7.18
CA MET A 203 15.70 -17.30 6.72
C MET A 203 15.89 -18.82 6.82
N GLU A 204 15.41 -19.45 7.89
CA GLU A 204 15.46 -20.90 8.06
C GLU A 204 14.50 -21.63 7.11
N GLY A 205 13.37 -20.99 6.79
CA GLY A 205 12.34 -21.51 5.89
C GLY A 205 12.76 -21.59 4.41
N LEU A 206 13.85 -20.95 4.00
CA LEU A 206 14.30 -20.94 2.60
C LEU A 206 14.83 -22.30 2.12
N LYS A 207 15.20 -23.18 3.05
CA LYS A 207 15.84 -24.46 2.73
C LYS A 207 14.92 -25.44 1.98
N ASN A 208 13.63 -25.46 2.32
CA ASN A 208 12.69 -26.46 1.82
C ASN A 208 11.32 -25.85 1.50
N PRO A 209 10.60 -26.36 0.47
CA PRO A 209 11.05 -27.39 -0.48
C PRO A 209 12.11 -26.84 -1.44
N ASN A 210 13.13 -27.63 -1.79
CA ASN A 210 14.27 -27.16 -2.62
C ASN A 210 13.84 -26.60 -4.00
N LYS A 211 12.69 -27.01 -4.55
CA LYS A 211 12.14 -26.46 -5.82
C LYS A 211 11.67 -25.01 -5.69
N LEU A 212 11.49 -24.50 -4.48
CA LEU A 212 10.97 -23.15 -4.25
C LEU A 212 11.88 -22.09 -4.87
N LYS A 213 13.20 -22.30 -4.82
CA LYS A 213 14.20 -21.37 -5.36
C LYS A 213 14.10 -21.15 -6.87
N ASP A 214 13.50 -22.09 -7.60
CA ASP A 214 13.30 -21.99 -9.05
C ASP A 214 12.09 -21.11 -9.40
N VAL A 215 11.26 -20.79 -8.40
CA VAL A 215 10.00 -20.05 -8.57
C VAL A 215 10.05 -18.70 -7.88
N ILE A 216 10.62 -18.60 -6.68
CA ILE A 216 10.63 -17.35 -5.92
C ILE A 216 11.79 -16.45 -6.36
N LYS A 217 11.56 -15.13 -6.33
CA LYS A 217 12.61 -14.13 -6.51
C LYS A 217 12.43 -13.02 -5.49
N PHE A 218 13.47 -12.72 -4.71
CA PHE A 218 13.41 -11.66 -3.71
C PHE A 218 13.53 -10.29 -4.35
N VAL A 219 12.78 -9.32 -3.84
CA VAL A 219 12.89 -7.91 -4.22
C VAL A 219 13.13 -7.08 -2.96
N PHE A 220 14.37 -6.66 -2.76
CA PHE A 220 14.76 -5.85 -1.62
C PHE A 220 14.50 -4.36 -1.91
N PHE A 221 13.63 -3.74 -1.13
CA PHE A 221 13.41 -2.29 -1.12
C PHE A 221 14.29 -1.69 -0.03
N GLU A 222 15.43 -1.15 -0.45
CA GLU A 222 16.42 -0.51 0.41
C GLU A 222 16.16 1.01 0.55
N SER A 223 16.74 1.64 1.56
CA SER A 223 16.73 3.09 1.69
C SER A 223 17.95 3.58 2.48
N ASP A 224 18.54 4.69 2.04
CA ASP A 224 19.55 5.44 2.80
C ASP A 224 18.97 6.17 4.04
N LEU A 225 17.64 6.16 4.19
CA LEU A 225 16.92 6.80 5.30
C LEU A 225 16.44 5.79 6.36
N TYR A 226 16.75 4.50 6.19
CA TYR A 226 16.49 3.51 7.22
C TYR A 226 17.36 3.74 8.45
N SER A 227 16.88 3.32 9.62
CA SER A 227 17.71 3.29 10.82
C SER A 227 18.96 2.43 10.61
N GLU A 228 20.08 2.78 11.25
CA GLU A 228 21.33 2.01 11.13
C GLU A 228 21.16 0.53 11.47
N ARG A 229 20.25 0.21 12.41
CA ARG A 229 19.96 -1.16 12.83
C ARG A 229 19.28 -1.95 11.72
N VAL A 230 18.35 -1.34 11.00
CA VAL A 230 17.68 -1.97 9.85
C VAL A 230 18.62 -2.03 8.65
N ALA A 231 19.35 -0.95 8.35
CA ALA A 231 20.27 -0.89 7.23
C ALA A 231 21.34 -2.00 7.28
N LYS A 232 21.87 -2.32 8.47
CA LYS A 232 22.84 -3.42 8.66
C LYS A 232 22.29 -4.81 8.35
N ARG A 233 20.97 -4.99 8.38
CA ARG A 233 20.32 -6.31 8.16
C ARG A 233 20.16 -6.66 6.70
N TYR A 234 19.98 -5.68 5.81
CA TYR A 234 19.78 -5.92 4.38
C TYR A 234 20.90 -6.76 3.74
N PRO A 235 22.19 -6.35 3.79
CA PRO A 235 23.27 -7.12 3.17
C PRO A 235 23.41 -8.53 3.77
N LEU A 236 23.20 -8.68 5.08
CA LEU A 236 23.24 -10.00 5.74
C LEU A 236 22.07 -10.88 5.30
N THR A 237 20.88 -10.31 5.11
CA THR A 237 19.70 -11.03 4.64
C THR A 237 19.87 -11.46 3.19
N GLU A 238 20.39 -10.56 2.33
CA GLU A 238 20.75 -10.86 0.94
C GLU A 238 21.76 -12.01 0.85
N GLU A 239 22.79 -11.99 1.71
CA GLU A 239 23.79 -13.06 1.78
C GLU A 239 23.15 -14.41 2.13
N VAL A 240 22.23 -14.44 3.09
CA VAL A 240 21.51 -15.67 3.47
C VAL A 240 20.58 -16.15 2.35
N VAL A 241 19.88 -15.24 1.66
CA VAL A 241 19.05 -15.58 0.49
C VAL A 241 19.92 -16.19 -0.62
N GLY A 242 21.07 -15.58 -0.93
CA GLY A 242 22.02 -16.10 -1.91
C GLY A 242 22.63 -17.45 -1.53
N LYS A 243 22.93 -17.67 -0.24
CA LYS A 243 23.40 -18.96 0.29
C LYS A 243 22.37 -20.08 0.15
N ASN A 244 21.08 -19.74 0.03
CA ASN A 244 20.01 -20.69 -0.27
C ASN A 244 19.74 -20.83 -1.80
N PHE A 245 20.61 -20.26 -2.64
CA PHE A 245 20.49 -20.28 -4.11
C PHE A 245 19.18 -19.69 -4.62
N VAL A 246 18.65 -18.70 -3.90
CA VAL A 246 17.46 -17.95 -4.32
C VAL A 246 17.93 -16.64 -4.95
N ASP A 247 17.42 -16.34 -6.13
CA ASP A 247 17.74 -15.09 -6.82
C ASP A 247 17.07 -13.88 -6.16
N TYR A 248 17.73 -12.73 -6.24
CA TYR A 248 17.20 -11.47 -5.76
C TYR A 248 17.60 -10.28 -6.63
N ILE A 249 16.75 -9.26 -6.62
CA ILE A 249 17.00 -7.96 -7.22
C ILE A 249 16.71 -6.86 -6.19
N LYS A 250 17.27 -5.67 -6.39
CA LYS A 250 17.27 -4.61 -5.37
C LYS A 250 16.84 -3.29 -5.94
N TYR A 251 15.88 -2.66 -5.30
CA TYR A 251 15.42 -1.33 -5.62
C TYR A 251 15.77 -0.38 -4.48
N LYS A 252 16.37 0.75 -4.83
CA LYS A 252 16.74 1.80 -3.88
C LYS A 252 16.28 3.15 -4.46
N PRO A 253 15.30 3.84 -3.82
CA PRO A 253 14.85 5.14 -4.27
C PRO A 253 15.95 6.19 -4.04
N THR A 254 15.96 7.20 -4.89
CA THR A 254 17.02 8.23 -4.95
C THR A 254 16.67 9.52 -4.21
N SER A 255 15.38 9.72 -3.94
CA SER A 255 14.85 10.87 -3.20
C SER A 255 15.44 11.02 -1.80
N LYS A 256 15.47 12.26 -1.31
CA LYS A 256 16.17 12.65 -0.07
C LYS A 256 15.28 12.69 1.18
N THR A 257 13.97 12.54 1.04
CA THR A 257 13.02 12.53 2.16
C THR A 257 12.19 11.25 2.16
N LYS A 258 11.73 10.83 3.35
CA LYS A 258 10.88 9.64 3.50
C LYS A 258 9.61 9.73 2.64
N MET A 259 8.95 10.88 2.63
CA MET A 259 7.74 11.10 1.82
C MET A 259 8.02 10.99 0.31
N ASN A 260 9.10 11.60 -0.17
CA ASN A 260 9.44 11.52 -1.59
C ASN A 260 9.85 10.11 -2.00
N GLN A 261 10.65 9.40 -1.19
CA GLN A 261 11.00 8.00 -1.45
C GLN A 261 9.77 7.09 -1.48
N LEU A 262 8.81 7.32 -0.58
CA LEU A 262 7.55 6.58 -0.54
C LEU A 262 6.77 6.75 -1.85
N PHE A 263 6.64 7.98 -2.37
CA PHE A 263 5.93 8.22 -3.62
C PHE A 263 6.72 7.83 -4.88
N GLU A 264 8.04 7.99 -4.89
CA GLU A 264 8.94 7.48 -5.94
C GLU A 264 8.77 5.96 -6.06
N THR A 265 8.80 5.25 -4.93
CA THR A 265 8.63 3.79 -4.86
C THR A 265 7.23 3.37 -5.33
N LEU A 266 6.18 4.13 -4.97
CA LEU A 266 4.81 3.85 -5.45
C LEU A 266 4.75 3.89 -6.98
N VAL A 267 5.29 4.96 -7.58
CA VAL A 267 5.27 5.14 -9.04
C VAL A 267 6.13 4.07 -9.73
N PHE A 268 7.35 3.84 -9.24
CA PHE A 268 8.22 2.76 -9.73
C PHE A 268 7.50 1.40 -9.73
N GLY A 269 6.99 0.98 -8.58
CA GLY A 269 6.35 -0.33 -8.44
C GLY A 269 5.06 -0.45 -9.24
N SER A 270 4.26 0.62 -9.33
CA SER A 270 3.06 0.65 -10.18
C SER A 270 3.43 0.44 -11.66
N MET A 271 4.55 1.02 -12.10
CA MET A 271 5.05 0.80 -13.47
C MET A 271 5.61 -0.61 -13.68
N VAL A 272 6.28 -1.21 -12.69
CA VAL A 272 6.68 -2.62 -12.74
C VAL A 272 5.45 -3.51 -12.92
N VAL A 273 4.39 -3.29 -12.14
CA VAL A 273 3.12 -4.03 -12.23
C VAL A 273 2.47 -3.85 -13.60
N TYR A 274 2.46 -2.62 -14.14
CA TYR A 274 1.94 -2.33 -15.47
C TYR A 274 2.69 -3.12 -16.56
N TYR A 275 4.02 -3.05 -16.58
CA TYR A 275 4.82 -3.79 -17.57
C TYR A 275 4.67 -5.31 -17.41
N LEU A 276 4.58 -5.81 -16.17
CA LEU A 276 4.37 -7.23 -15.92
C LEU A 276 3.00 -7.70 -16.45
N SER A 277 1.95 -6.89 -16.25
CA SER A 277 0.62 -7.14 -16.81
C SER A 277 0.67 -7.23 -18.34
N ARG A 278 1.43 -6.34 -18.99
CA ARG A 278 1.64 -6.40 -20.45
C ARG A 278 2.41 -7.64 -20.90
N TYR A 279 3.44 -8.05 -20.15
CA TYR A 279 4.20 -9.26 -20.46
C TYR A 279 3.39 -10.55 -20.36
N TYR A 280 2.36 -10.56 -19.51
CA TYR A 280 1.36 -11.63 -19.43
C TYR A 280 0.15 -11.43 -20.34
N GLN A 281 0.06 -10.31 -21.05
CA GLN A 281 -1.07 -9.97 -21.94
C GLN A 281 -2.42 -9.97 -21.22
N ILE A 282 -2.44 -9.48 -19.98
CA ILE A 282 -3.64 -9.39 -19.16
C ILE A 282 -4.07 -7.95 -18.96
N ASP A 283 -5.37 -7.74 -18.78
CA ASP A 283 -5.91 -6.44 -18.41
C ASP A 283 -5.65 -6.17 -16.91
N PRO A 284 -4.85 -5.14 -16.56
CA PRO A 284 -4.57 -4.79 -15.16
C PRO A 284 -5.80 -4.28 -14.40
N MET A 285 -6.90 -3.95 -15.09
CA MET A 285 -8.11 -3.36 -14.51
C MET A 285 -9.07 -4.40 -13.94
N THR A 286 -9.18 -5.55 -14.60
CA THR A 286 -10.16 -6.59 -14.26
C THR A 286 -9.84 -7.32 -12.96
N ILE A 287 -10.87 -7.73 -12.22
CA ILE A 287 -10.76 -8.49 -10.96
C ILE A 287 -11.79 -9.65 -10.92
N PRO A 288 -11.79 -10.55 -11.92
CA PRO A 288 -12.90 -11.48 -12.18
C PRO A 288 -13.24 -12.38 -10.99
N TRP A 289 -12.24 -12.83 -10.22
CA TRP A 289 -12.45 -13.66 -9.05
C TRP A 289 -13.07 -12.91 -7.87
N VAL A 290 -12.74 -11.62 -7.71
CA VAL A 290 -13.33 -10.76 -6.67
C VAL A 290 -14.78 -10.44 -7.03
N ASP A 291 -15.06 -10.15 -8.29
CA ASP A 291 -16.41 -9.89 -8.77
C ASP A 291 -17.30 -11.14 -8.61
N TYR A 292 -16.81 -12.30 -9.08
CA TYR A 292 -17.48 -13.58 -8.87
C TYR A 292 -17.78 -13.85 -7.39
N PHE A 293 -16.80 -13.63 -6.51
CA PHE A 293 -16.97 -13.86 -5.07
C PHE A 293 -18.04 -12.93 -4.46
N LYS A 294 -18.00 -11.63 -4.79
CA LYS A 294 -19.00 -10.66 -4.34
C LYS A 294 -20.41 -11.00 -4.81
N ASP A 295 -20.55 -11.47 -6.05
CA ASP A 295 -21.85 -11.86 -6.59
C ASP A 295 -22.38 -13.12 -5.92
N LYS A 296 -21.52 -14.08 -5.55
CA LYS A 296 -21.94 -15.23 -4.75
C LYS A 296 -22.39 -14.84 -3.35
N LEU A 297 -21.68 -13.94 -2.67
CA LEU A 297 -22.05 -13.46 -1.35
C LEU A 297 -23.38 -12.69 -1.31
N LYS A 298 -23.68 -11.88 -2.33
CA LYS A 298 -24.98 -11.19 -2.40
C LYS A 298 -26.18 -12.14 -2.54
N ASN A 299 -25.94 -13.35 -3.04
CA ASN A 299 -26.96 -14.35 -3.32
C ASN A 299 -27.03 -15.46 -2.25
N SER A 300 -26.22 -15.37 -1.19
CA SER A 300 -26.23 -16.27 -0.03
C SER A 300 -26.96 -15.63 1.13
#